data_AF-A0A9Q1CCQ2-F1
#
_entry.id   AF-A0A9Q1CCQ2-F1
#
_cell.length_a   1.000
_cell.length_b   1.000
_cell.length_c   1.000
_cell.angle_alpha   90.00
_cell.angle_beta   90.00
_cell.angle_gamma   90.00
#
_symmetry.space_group_name_H-M   'P 1'
#
loop_
_entity.id
_entity.type
_entity.pdbx_description
1 polymer ?
#
loop_
_entity_poly.entity_id
_entity_poly.type
_entity_poly.pdbx_seq_one_letter_code
_entity_poly.pdbx_strand_id
1 'polypeptide(L)'
;MYHSKSIDQSKIEISKTLAPGKNKEFIDLLEETLDGGHHLNAEDTWNALLNNIYSAAITTCGKRECKNDDWFETSNTVMEPVINAKCRALIN
;
A
#
# COMPACT_ATOMS: atom_id res chain seq x y z
N MET A 1 -10.96 -21.23 31.78
CA MET A 1 -11.91 -20.26 31.21
C MET A 1 -11.79 -20.30 29.70
N TYR A 2 -12.78 -20.85 29.02
CA TYR A 2 -12.85 -20.91 27.55
C TYR A 2 -13.38 -19.57 27.03
N HIS A 3 -12.63 -18.89 26.16
CA HIS A 3 -13.13 -17.73 25.42
C HIS A 3 -13.75 -18.23 24.11
N SER A 4 -15.07 -18.40 24.07
CA SER A 4 -15.82 -18.58 22.84
C SER A 4 -15.83 -17.26 22.07
N LYS A 5 -15.03 -17.16 21.01
CA LYS A 5 -15.14 -16.05 20.05
C LYS A 5 -16.44 -16.25 19.27
N SER A 6 -17.43 -15.39 19.50
CA SER A 6 -18.61 -15.31 18.65
C SER A 6 -18.16 -14.94 17.23
N ILE A 7 -18.29 -15.88 16.30
CA ILE A 7 -18.25 -15.64 14.86
C ILE A 7 -19.57 -14.94 14.51
N ASP A 8 -19.62 -13.65 14.82
CA ASP A 8 -20.51 -12.72 14.15
C ASP A 8 -19.72 -11.46 13.82
N GLN A 9 -18.55 -11.68 13.21
CA GLN A 9 -17.95 -10.65 12.40
C GLN A 9 -18.62 -10.75 11.05
N SER A 10 -19.82 -10.17 10.94
CA SER A 10 -20.29 -9.65 9.66
C SER A 10 -19.11 -8.89 9.08
N LYS A 11 -18.48 -9.46 8.05
CA LYS A 11 -17.29 -8.91 7.42
C LYS A 11 -17.74 -7.66 6.69
N ILE A 12 -17.86 -6.56 7.42
CA ILE A 12 -18.20 -5.27 6.85
C ILE A 12 -17.07 -4.99 5.87
N GLU A 13 -17.37 -5.03 4.57
CA GLU A 13 -16.42 -4.60 3.56
C GLU A 13 -16.30 -3.09 3.70
N ILE A 14 -15.38 -2.68 4.58
CA ILE A 14 -15.10 -1.29 4.93
C ILE A 14 -14.80 -0.50 3.65
N SER A 15 -14.11 -1.11 2.69
CA SER A 15 -13.82 -0.55 1.37
C SER A 15 -15.07 -0.13 0.60
N LYS A 16 -16.18 -0.89 0.69
CA LYS A 16 -17.44 -0.56 0.00
C LYS A 16 -18.29 0.46 0.76
N THR A 17 -18.10 0.58 2.07
CA THR A 17 -18.95 1.39 2.96
C THR A 17 -18.35 2.75 3.29
N LEU A 18 -17.02 2.92 3.20
CA LEU A 18 -16.35 4.15 3.64
C LEU A 18 -16.36 5.29 2.61
N ALA A 19 -16.39 4.99 1.30
CA ALA A 19 -16.34 6.01 0.25
C ALA A 19 -16.91 5.52 -1.10
N PRO A 20 -18.24 5.26 -1.18
CA PRO A 20 -18.86 4.76 -2.42
C PRO A 20 -18.65 5.68 -3.63
N GLY A 21 -18.55 7.01 -3.42
CA GLY A 21 -18.25 7.97 -4.49
C GLY A 21 -16.85 7.79 -5.08
N LYS A 22 -15.82 7.64 -4.24
CA LYS A 22 -14.43 7.44 -4.70
C LYS A 22 -14.24 6.11 -5.42
N ASN A 23 -14.95 5.07 -4.98
CA ASN A 23 -14.91 3.77 -5.67
C ASN A 23 -15.50 3.87 -7.07
N LYS A 24 -16.60 4.63 -7.23
CA LYS A 24 -17.18 4.87 -8.54
C LYS A 24 -16.23 5.68 -9.43
N GLU A 25 -15.68 6.79 -8.93
CA GLU A 25 -14.70 7.60 -9.65
C GLU A 25 -13.47 6.79 -10.06
N PHE A 26 -13.01 5.86 -9.20
CA PHE A 26 -11.88 4.99 -9.51
C PHE A 26 -12.21 4.03 -10.66
N ILE A 27 -13.39 3.41 -10.64
CA ILE A 27 -13.84 2.50 -11.71
C ILE A 27 -14.00 3.25 -13.01
N ASP A 28 -14.67 4.41 -12.99
CA ASP A 28 -14.90 5.23 -14.19
C ASP A 28 -13.56 5.67 -14.81
N LEU A 29 -12.59 6.11 -14.00
CA LEU A 29 -11.25 6.51 -14.44
C LEU A 29 -10.41 5.32 -14.93
N LEU A 30 -10.55 4.15 -14.30
CA LEU A 30 -9.85 2.94 -14.71
C LEU A 30 -10.38 2.42 -16.05
N GLU A 31 -11.69 2.45 -16.26
CA GLU A 31 -12.31 2.09 -17.54
C GLU A 31 -11.91 3.06 -18.66
N GLU A 32 -11.83 4.37 -18.39
CA GLU A 32 -11.35 5.37 -19.35
C GLU A 32 -9.88 5.14 -19.74
N THR A 33 -9.04 4.76 -18.76
CA THR A 33 -7.58 4.58 -18.98
C THR A 33 -7.20 3.20 -19.52
N LEU A 34 -8.08 2.20 -19.42
CA LEU A 34 -7.84 0.87 -19.98
C LEU A 34 -8.13 0.77 -21.48
N ASP A 35 -8.68 1.82 -22.11
CA ASP A 35 -9.11 1.73 -23.50
C ASP A 35 -7.92 1.73 -24.49
N GLY A 36 -7.68 0.57 -25.11
CA GLY A 36 -7.17 0.51 -26.49
C GLY A 36 -5.67 0.30 -26.75
N GLY A 37 -4.84 -0.01 -25.77
CA GLY A 37 -3.41 -0.26 -26.01
C GLY A 37 -3.10 -1.68 -26.49
N HIS A 38 -2.81 -1.88 -27.78
CA HIS A 38 -2.23 -3.15 -28.25
C HIS A 38 -0.75 -3.21 -27.85
N HIS A 39 -0.45 -3.75 -26.68
CA HIS A 39 0.93 -3.94 -26.22
C HIS A 39 1.58 -5.14 -26.92
N LEU A 40 2.86 -5.01 -27.26
CA LEU A 40 3.59 -5.95 -28.11
C LEU A 40 3.97 -7.24 -27.39
N ASN A 41 4.00 -7.24 -26.05
CA ASN A 41 4.30 -8.41 -25.22
C ASN A 41 3.56 -8.33 -23.86
N ALA A 42 3.53 -9.45 -23.14
CA ALA A 42 2.80 -9.57 -21.88
C ALA A 42 3.36 -8.72 -20.73
N GLU A 43 4.67 -8.47 -20.72
CA GLU A 43 5.32 -7.66 -19.69
C GLU A 43 4.95 -6.18 -19.84
N ASP A 44 4.93 -5.66 -21.06
CA ASP A 44 4.50 -4.30 -21.38
C ASP A 44 3.01 -4.11 -21.06
N THR A 45 2.17 -5.12 -21.38
CA THR A 45 0.75 -5.11 -20.98
C THR A 45 0.60 -5.05 -19.47
N TRP A 46 1.36 -5.88 -18.74
CA TRP A 46 1.30 -5.91 -17.28
C TRP A 46 1.76 -4.60 -16.65
N ASN A 47 2.87 -4.04 -17.14
CA ASN A 47 3.38 -2.77 -16.68
C ASN A 47 2.41 -1.62 -16.97
N ALA A 48 1.78 -1.61 -18.15
CA ALA A 48 0.75 -0.63 -18.49
C ALA A 48 -0.48 -0.72 -17.56
N LEU A 49 -0.99 -1.93 -17.33
CA LEU A 49 -2.09 -2.17 -16.39
C LEU A 49 -1.73 -1.70 -14.99
N LEU A 50 -0.55 -2.08 -14.50
CA LEU A 50 -0.06 -1.71 -13.18
C LEU A 50 0.01 -0.18 -13.03
N ASN A 51 0.61 0.50 -14.00
CA ASN A 51 0.75 1.95 -14.02
C ASN A 51 -0.59 2.67 -14.07
N ASN A 52 -1.54 2.17 -14.87
CA ASN A 52 -2.88 2.75 -14.98
C ASN A 52 -3.66 2.58 -13.66
N ILE A 53 -3.60 1.40 -13.05
CA ILE A 53 -4.21 1.13 -11.74
C ILE A 53 -3.61 2.04 -10.66
N TYR A 54 -2.29 2.15 -10.59
CA TYR A 54 -1.63 3.01 -9.61
C TYR A 54 -1.98 4.49 -9.83
N SER A 55 -2.00 4.95 -11.07
CA SER A 55 -2.35 6.33 -11.42
C SER A 55 -3.80 6.64 -11.05
N ALA A 56 -4.74 5.75 -11.42
CA ALA A 56 -6.16 5.92 -11.06
C ALA A 56 -6.37 5.92 -9.55
N ALA A 57 -5.66 5.05 -8.83
CA ALA A 57 -5.73 4.97 -7.36
C ALA A 57 -5.18 6.25 -6.72
N ILE A 58 -4.05 6.78 -7.20
CA ILE A 58 -3.47 8.03 -6.69
C ILE A 58 -4.41 9.21 -6.97
N THR A 59 -4.99 9.29 -8.16
CA THR A 59 -5.90 10.39 -8.54
C THR A 59 -7.18 10.40 -7.70
N THR A 60 -7.78 9.23 -7.46
CA THR A 60 -9.08 9.12 -6.76
C THR A 60 -8.96 9.07 -5.24
N CYS A 61 -7.96 8.34 -4.74
CA CYS A 61 -7.79 8.11 -3.31
C CYS A 61 -6.73 9.03 -2.68
N GLY A 62 -5.94 9.72 -3.51
CA GLY A 62 -4.75 10.46 -3.08
C GLY A 62 -3.56 9.53 -2.84
N LYS A 63 -2.36 10.11 -2.72
CA LYS A 63 -1.19 9.39 -2.25
C LYS A 63 -1.36 9.16 -0.74
N ARG A 64 -1.21 7.91 -0.28
CA ARG A 64 -1.18 7.63 1.16
C ARG A 64 0.02 8.36 1.76
N GLU A 65 -0.23 9.47 2.43
CA GLU A 65 0.72 10.02 3.39
C GLU A 65 0.80 9.02 4.55
N CYS A 66 1.78 8.12 4.50
CA CYS A 66 2.14 7.36 5.69
C CYS A 66 2.71 8.35 6.70
N LYS A 67 1.86 8.81 7.63
CA LYS A 67 2.29 9.50 8.85
C LYS A 67 2.92 8.55 9.87
N ASN A 68 3.41 7.40 9.41
CA ASN A 68 4.26 6.55 10.24
C ASN A 68 5.67 7.01 9.89
N ASP A 69 6.29 7.72 10.82
CA ASP A 69 7.74 7.90 10.78
C ASP A 69 8.34 6.51 10.56
N ASP A 70 9.22 6.38 9.55
CA ASP A 70 9.87 5.12 9.25
C ASP A 70 10.48 4.62 10.57
N TRP A 71 10.05 3.44 11.02
CA TRP A 71 10.51 2.88 12.29
C TRP A 71 12.04 2.84 12.34
N PHE A 72 12.69 2.69 11.18
CA PHE A 72 14.13 2.78 11.03
C PHE A 72 14.63 4.19 11.32
N GLU A 73 14.14 5.22 10.65
CA GLU A 73 14.53 6.63 10.89
C GLU A 73 14.26 7.08 12.33
N THR A 74 13.10 6.70 12.90
CA THR A 74 12.75 7.01 14.29
C THR A 74 13.65 6.32 15.30
N SER A 75 14.07 5.08 15.02
CA SER A 75 14.88 4.29 15.94
C SER A 75 16.39 4.42 15.70
N ASN A 76 16.80 5.02 14.58
CA ASN A 76 18.21 5.11 14.18
C ASN A 76 19.06 5.82 15.24
N THR A 77 18.59 6.95 15.78
CA THR A 77 19.29 7.68 16.86
C THR A 77 19.46 6.87 18.15
N VAL A 78 18.55 5.93 18.43
CA VAL A 78 18.62 5.03 19.59
C VAL A 78 19.52 3.82 19.31
N MET A 79 19.53 3.31 18.07
CA MET A 79 20.28 2.12 17.67
C MET A 79 21.74 2.43 17.29
N GLU A 80 22.05 3.63 16.81
CA GLU A 80 23.38 4.03 16.35
C GLU A 80 24.50 3.77 17.38
N PRO A 81 24.33 4.08 18.69
CA PRO A 81 25.35 3.76 19.69
C PRO A 81 25.60 2.25 19.83
N VAL A 82 24.55 1.43 19.75
CA VAL A 82 24.62 -0.04 19.87
C VAL A 82 25.28 -0.65 18.64
N ILE A 83 24.93 -0.17 17.45
CA ILE A 83 25.55 -0.58 16.19
C ILE A 83 27.04 -0.24 16.21
N ASN A 84 27.42 0.97 16.62
CA ASN A 84 28.82 1.38 16.72
C ASN A 84 29.60 0.62 17.80
N ALA A 85 28.96 0.26 18.92
CA ALA A 85 29.57 -0.61 19.92
C ALA A 85 29.82 -2.02 19.36
N LYS A 86 28.85 -2.60 18.65
CA LYS A 86 28.98 -3.91 18.00
C LYS A 86 30.07 -3.90 16.92
N CYS A 87 30.11 -2.88 16.07
CA CYS A 87 31.13 -2.75 15.03
C CYS A 87 32.54 -2.68 15.63
N ARG A 88 32.74 -1.91 16.71
CA ARG A 88 34.04 -1.86 17.41
C ARG A 88 34.43 -3.20 18.04
N ALA A 89 33.47 -3.94 18.60
CA ALA A 89 33.71 -5.24 19.19
C ALA A 89 34.04 -6.34 18.15
N LEU A 90 33.69 -6.13 16.89
CA LEU A 90 33.98 -7.06 15.77
C LEU A 90 35.28 -6.74 15.04
N ILE A 91 35.85 -5.55 15.25
CA ILE A 91 37.11 -5.09 14.63
C ILE A 91 38.32 -5.44 15.52
N ASN A 92 38.12 -5.69 16.82
CA ASN A 92 39.10 -6.27 17.74
C ASN A 92 38.93 -7.80 17.82
#